data_AF-A0A537H3I3-F1
#
_entry.id   AF-A0A537H3I3-F1
#
_cell.length_a   1.000
_cell.length_b   1.000
_cell.length_c   1.000
_cell.angle_alpha   90.00
_cell.angle_beta   90.00
_cell.angle_gamma   90.00
#
_symmetry.space_group_name_H-M   'P 1'
#
loop_
_entity.id
_entity.type
_entity.pdbx_description
1 polymer ?
#
loop_
_entity_poly.entity_id
_entity_poly.type
_entity_poly.pdbx_seq_one_letter_code
_entity_poly.pdbx_strand_id
1 'polypeptide(L)' 'MMCAECRRDLEDVVKADGSNLYLCGLCHEKERVHWMILLSPDMEEQALLARALRVIERADQSRPKDYGRPKQS' A
#
# COMPACT_ATOMS: atom_id res chain seq x y z
N MET A 1 8.63 3.81 -12.21
CA MET A 1 7.25 3.76 -12.78
C MET A 1 6.33 4.45 -11.80
N MET A 2 5.27 5.15 -12.24
CA MET A 2 4.43 5.96 -11.34
C MET A 2 3.36 5.09 -10.64
N CYS A 3 3.32 5.16 -9.31
CA CYS A 3 2.25 4.55 -8.51
C CYS A 3 0.93 5.30 -8.75
N ALA A 4 -0.13 4.56 -9.09
CA ALA A 4 -1.46 5.13 -9.38
C ALA A 4 -2.08 5.83 -8.16
N GLU A 5 -1.83 5.31 -6.96
CA GLU A 5 -2.41 5.80 -5.71
C GLU A 5 -1.67 7.02 -5.16
N CYS A 6 -0.39 6.87 -4.77
CA CYS A 6 0.36 7.97 -4.15
C CYS A 6 1.06 8.90 -5.13
N ARG A 7 0.91 8.67 -6.45
CA ARG A 7 1.46 9.51 -7.55
C ARG A 7 2.98 9.73 -7.51
N ARG A 8 3.72 8.89 -6.77
CA ARG A 8 5.18 8.89 -6.70
C ARG A 8 5.77 7.99 -7.78
N ASP A 9 6.87 8.43 -8.38
CA ASP A 9 7.68 7.59 -9.27
C ASP A 9 8.64 6.75 -8.42
N LEU A 10 8.42 5.44 -8.39
CA LEU A 10 9.11 4.51 -7.52
C LEU A 10 9.61 3.30 -8.32
N GLU A 11 10.67 2.65 -7.81
CA GLU A 11 11.22 1.41 -8.37
C GLU A 11 10.33 0.19 -8.07
N ASP A 12 9.62 0.19 -6.95
CA ASP A 12 8.84 -0.93 -6.42
C ASP A 12 7.38 -0.96 -6.92
N VAL A 13 7.08 -0.30 -8.04
CA VAL A 13 5.72 -0.27 -8.59
C VAL A 13 5.43 -1.54 -9.40
N VAL A 14 4.42 -2.29 -8.95
CA VAL A 14 3.97 -3.55 -9.55
C VAL A 14 2.49 -3.49 -9.89
N LYS A 15 2.02 -4.34 -10.82
CA LYS A 15 0.59 -4.45 -11.12
C LYS A 15 -0.13 -5.05 -9.92
N ALA A 16 -1.17 -4.37 -9.44
CA ALA A 16 -1.96 -4.85 -8.31
C ALA A 16 -2.87 -6.02 -8.72
N ASP A 17 -3.00 -6.99 -7.82
CA ASP A 17 -3.79 -8.20 -8.06
C ASP A 17 -5.27 -7.85 -8.30
N GLY A 18 -5.85 -8.40 -9.37
CA GLY A 18 -7.27 -8.18 -9.68
C GLY A 18 -7.63 -6.78 -10.19
N SER A 19 -6.67 -5.88 -10.41
CA SER A 19 -6.91 -4.55 -11.00
C SER A 19 -5.99 -4.24 -12.19
N ASN A 20 -6.30 -3.17 -12.91
CA ASN A 20 -5.41 -2.60 -13.94
C ASN A 20 -4.50 -1.49 -13.37
N LEU A 21 -4.42 -1.37 -12.05
CA LEU A 21 -3.61 -0.35 -11.39
C LEU A 21 -2.19 -0.85 -11.13
N TYR A 22 -1.25 0.07 -11.19
CA TYR A 22 0.15 -0.16 -10.83
C TYR A 22 0.43 0.56 -9.52
N LEU A 23 0.76 -0.19 -8.47
CA LEU A 23 0.93 0.30 -7.11
C LEU A 23 2.34 -0.01 -6.60
N CYS A 24 2.93 0.93 -5.86
CA CYS A 24 4.12 0.64 -5.05
C CYS A 24 3.77 -0.34 -3.94
N GLY A 25 4.78 -1.02 -3.37
CA GLY A 25 4.56 -2.09 -2.38
C GLY A 25 3.71 -1.66 -1.19
N LEU A 26 3.87 -0.41 -0.71
CA LEU A 26 3.08 0.11 0.41
C LEU A 26 1.61 0.36 0.05
N CYS A 27 1.33 0.93 -1.13
CA CYS A 27 -0.05 1.14 -1.58
C CYS A 27 -0.74 -0.18 -1.91
N HIS A 28 0.01 -1.14 -2.46
CA HIS A 28 -0.47 -2.50 -2.71
C HIS A 28 -0.88 -3.19 -1.40
N GLU A 29 -0.03 -3.15 -0.38
CA GLU A 29 -0.31 -3.76 0.91
C GLU A 29 -1.49 -3.08 1.63
N LYS A 30 -1.60 -1.75 1.51
CA LYS A 30 -2.76 -1.01 2.02
C LYS A 30 -4.06 -1.50 1.39
N GLU A 31 -4.11 -1.66 0.08
CA GLU A 31 -5.29 -2.18 -0.64
C GLU A 31 -5.59 -3.63 -0.21
N ARG A 32 -4.57 -4.48 -0.13
CA ARG A 32 -4.71 -5.88 0.30
C ARG A 32 -5.35 -6.00 1.68
N VAL A 33 -4.88 -5.22 2.66
CA VAL A 33 -5.44 -5.23 4.02
C VAL A 33 -6.88 -4.69 4.06
N HIS A 34 -7.21 -3.67 3.25
CA HIS A 34 -8.59 -3.20 3.12
C HIS A 34 -9.52 -4.31 2.64
N TRP A 35 -9.12 -5.05 1.60
CA TRP A 35 -9.91 -6.19 1.12
C TRP A 35 -10.05 -7.28 2.17
N MET A 36 -8.99 -7.60 2.91
CA MET A 36 -9.08 -8.58 4.00
C MET A 36 -10.07 -8.17 5.09
N ILE A 37 -10.11 -6.88 5.46
CA ILE A 37 -11.10 -6.36 6.44
C ILE A 37 -12.52 -6.54 5.90
N LEU A 38 -12.76 -6.13 4.64
CA LEU A 38 -14.09 -6.20 4.02
C LEU A 38 -14.60 -7.63 3.84
N LEU A 39 -13.69 -8.58 3.59
CA LEU A 39 -14.03 -9.98 3.34
C LEU A 39 -14.04 -10.85 4.60
N SER A 40 -13.40 -10.41 5.68
CA SER A 40 -13.38 -11.18 6.93
C SER A 40 -14.76 -11.13 7.62
N PRO A 41 -15.35 -12.29 7.97
CA PRO A 41 -16.57 -12.35 8.76
C PRO A 41 -16.31 -12.24 10.27
N ASP A 42 -15.04 -12.27 10.70
CA ASP A 42 -14.64 -12.27 12.11
C ASP A 42 -14.28 -10.85 12.58
N MET A 43 -15.02 -10.36 13.58
CA MET A 43 -14.82 -9.02 14.15
C MET A 43 -13.47 -8.88 14.86
N GLU A 44 -12.92 -9.94 15.45
CA GLU A 44 -11.60 -9.91 16.08
C GLU A 44 -10.51 -9.82 15.02
N GLU A 45 -10.64 -10.59 13.93
CA GLU A 45 -9.74 -10.50 12.79
C GLU A 45 -9.80 -9.11 12.13
N GLN A 46 -11.00 -8.57 11.90
CA GLN A 46 -11.18 -7.20 11.41
C GLN A 46 -10.49 -6.17 12.33
N ALA A 47 -10.61 -6.32 13.65
CA ALA A 47 -9.97 -5.41 14.60
C ALA A 47 -8.43 -5.49 14.55
N LEU A 48 -7.87 -6.68 14.36
CA LEU A 48 -6.42 -6.88 14.18
C LEU A 48 -5.94 -6.26 12.85
N LEU A 49 -6.64 -6.53 11.76
CA LEU A 49 -6.35 -5.97 10.45
C LEU A 49 -6.46 -4.44 10.44
N ALA A 50 -7.44 -3.86 11.14
CA ALA A 50 -7.57 -2.41 11.30
C ALA A 50 -6.42 -1.79 12.11
N ARG A 51 -5.80 -2.55 13.03
CA ARG A 51 -4.56 -2.12 13.71
C ARG A 51 -3.38 -2.16 12.75
N ALA A 52 -3.24 -3.23 11.95
CA ALA A 52 -2.20 -3.34 10.94
C ALA A 52 -2.30 -2.22 9.90
N LEU A 53 -3.51 -1.91 9.43
CA LEU A 53 -3.77 -0.82 8.49
C LEU A 53 -3.26 0.53 9.02
N ARG A 54 -3.50 0.84 10.30
CA ARG A 54 -2.98 2.07 10.93
C ARG A 54 -1.45 2.14 10.95
N VAL A 55 -0.76 0.99 11.09
CA VAL A 55 0.70 0.93 11.00
C VAL A 55 1.17 1.27 9.58
N ILE A 56 0.49 0.71 8.56
CA ILE A 56 0.78 0.98 7.15
C ILE A 56 0.56 2.45 6.82
N GLU A 57 -0.55 3.05 7.26
CA GLU A 57 -0.86 4.46 7.04
C GLU A 57 0.17 5.39 7.70
N ARG A 58 0.64 5.06 8.90
CA ARG A 58 1.74 5.80 9.54
C ARG A 58 3.03 5.68 8.75
N ALA A 59 3.35 4.47 8.26
CA ALA A 59 4.53 4.28 7.43
C ALA A 59 4.44 5.15 6.15
N ASP A 60 3.26 5.25 5.55
CA ASP A 60 3.05 6.09 4.37
C ASP A 60 3.23 7.58 4.65
N GLN A 61 2.69 8.07 5.77
CA GLN A 61 2.84 9.46 6.20
C GLN A 61 4.30 9.81 6.56
N SER A 62 5.06 8.85 7.10
CA SER A 62 6.47 9.05 7.47
C SER A 62 7.46 8.90 6.32
N ARG A 63 7.02 8.51 5.12
CA ARG A 63 7.93 8.22 4.01
C ARG A 63 8.70 9.47 3.58
N PRO A 64 10.04 9.40 3.50
CA PRO A 64 10.83 10.44 2.87
C PRO A 64 10.38 10.71 1.43
N LYS A 65 10.52 11.96 0.95
CA LYS A 65 10.16 12.34 -0.43
C LYS A 65 10.95 11.55 -1.49
N ASP A 66 12.18 11.15 -1.15
CA ASP A 66 13.08 10.42 -2.04
C ASP A 66 13.07 8.90 -1.80
N TYR A 67 12.20 8.41 -0.90
CA TYR A 67 12.06 6.99 -0.64
C TYR A 67 11.72 6.23 -1.93
N GLY A 68 12.45 5.16 -2.23
CA GLY A 68 12.15 4.26 -3.36
C GLY A 68 12.25 4.90 -4.74
N ARG A 69 12.80 6.11 -4.83
CA ARG A 69 12.98 6.83 -6.10
C ARG A 69 14.12 6.19 -6.88
N PRO A 70 14.00 6.06 -8.22
CA PRO A 70 15.11 5.61 -9.04
C PRO A 70 16.32 6.51 -8.81
N LYS A 71 17.51 5.92 -8.61
CA LYS A 71 18.76 6.70 -8.54
C LYS A 71 18.88 7.48 -9.85
N GLN A 72 18.72 8.80 -9.79
CA GLN A 72 18.99 9.68 -10.93
C GLN A 72 20.49 9.54 -11.23
N SER A 73 20.81 8.86 -12.33
CA SER A 73 22.18 8.77 -12.88
C SER A 73 22.55 10.06 -13.58
#